data_AF-A0A2N5I6R0-F1
#
_entry.id   AF-A0A2N5I6R0-F1
#
_cell.length_a   1.000
_cell.length_b   1.000
_cell.length_c   1.000
_cell.angle_alpha   90.00
_cell.angle_beta   90.00
_cell.angle_gamma   90.00
#
_symmetry.space_group_name_H-M   'P 1'
#
loop_
_entity.id
_entity.type
_entity.pdbx_description
1 polymer ?
#
loop_
_entity_poly.entity_id
_entity_poly.type
_entity_poly.pdbx_seq_one_letter_code
_entity_poly.pdbx_strand_id
1 'polypeptide(L)'
;MFKLEFIDRITDEVFREVTFNSPKEMHAMLIQFDLKEGEQISFFDKQLRTLSANFVAIIPFINGETKGFRLLFDVSVAEKQLEIYYNEKK
;
A
#
# COMPACT_ATOMS: atom_id res chain seq x y z
N MET A 1 -9.96 12.23 -10.66
CA MET A 1 -9.27 11.93 -9.38
C MET A 1 -8.20 10.87 -9.61
N PHE A 2 -7.10 10.89 -8.85
CA PHE A 2 -6.03 9.88 -8.97
C PHE A 2 -5.96 9.02 -7.72
N LYS A 3 -5.61 7.74 -7.85
CA LYS A 3 -5.64 6.79 -6.72
C LYS A 3 -4.56 5.72 -6.81
N LEU A 4 -3.96 5.38 -5.67
CA LEU A 4 -3.20 4.14 -5.49
C LEU A 4 -4.01 3.20 -4.60
N GLU A 5 -4.21 1.97 -5.06
CA GLU A 5 -4.87 0.90 -4.31
C GLU A 5 -3.82 -0.17 -3.98
N PHE A 6 -3.68 -0.51 -2.70
CA PHE A 6 -2.84 -1.60 -2.23
C PHE A 6 -3.75 -2.80 -2.01
N ILE A 7 -3.55 -3.85 -2.80
CA ILE A 7 -4.45 -4.99 -2.91
C ILE A 7 -3.74 -6.25 -2.46
N ASP A 8 -4.40 -7.02 -1.59
CA ASP A 8 -4.02 -8.41 -1.38
C ASP A 8 -4.51 -9.23 -2.57
N ARG A 9 -3.58 -9.74 -3.39
CA ARG A 9 -3.95 -10.46 -4.62
C ARG A 9 -4.61 -11.80 -4.37
N ILE A 10 -4.53 -12.35 -3.16
CA ILE A 10 -5.13 -13.64 -2.81
C ILE A 10 -6.62 -13.46 -2.55
N THR A 11 -7.00 -12.40 -1.83
CA THR A 11 -8.38 -12.10 -1.44
C THR A 11 -9.08 -11.09 -2.35
N ASP A 12 -8.32 -10.39 -3.20
CA ASP A 12 -8.76 -9.23 -4.00
C ASP A 12 -9.28 -8.06 -3.14
N GLU A 13 -8.85 -7.98 -1.88
CA GLU A 13 -9.24 -6.91 -0.96
C GLU A 13 -8.26 -5.73 -0.97
N VAL A 14 -8.80 -4.52 -1.01
CA VAL A 14 -8.03 -3.28 -0.82
C VAL A 14 -7.78 -3.08 0.68
N PHE A 15 -6.55 -3.33 1.13
CA PHE A 15 -6.17 -3.12 2.53
C PHE A 15 -5.65 -1.71 2.80
N ARG A 16 -5.25 -0.96 1.76
CA ARG A 16 -4.89 0.46 1.85
C ARG A 16 -5.20 1.20 0.56
N GLU A 17 -5.62 2.44 0.70
CA GLU A 17 -5.83 3.34 -0.44
C GLU A 17 -5.30 4.74 -0.15
N VAL A 18 -4.84 5.41 -1.20
CA VAL A 18 -4.42 6.82 -1.13
C VAL A 18 -4.95 7.54 -2.35
N THR A 19 -5.61 8.67 -2.14
CA THR A 19 -6.18 9.52 -3.19
C THR A 19 -5.34 10.78 -3.39
N PHE A 20 -5.25 11.23 -4.64
CA PHE A 20 -4.45 12.38 -5.05
C PHE A 20 -5.24 13.30 -5.97
N ASN A 21 -4.93 14.59 -5.89
CA ASN A 21 -5.55 15.62 -6.72
C ASN A 21 -4.88 15.72 -8.09
N SER A 22 -3.61 15.30 -8.19
CA SER A 22 -2.85 15.33 -9.45
C SER A 22 -2.14 14.00 -9.73
N PRO A 23 -1.88 13.68 -11.02
CA PRO A 23 -1.10 12.49 -11.37
C PRO A 23 0.37 12.62 -10.92
N LYS A 24 0.87 13.86 -10.79
CA LYS A 24 2.23 14.13 -10.33
C LYS A 24 2.44 13.68 -8.88
N GLU A 25 1.51 14.00 -7.98
CA GLU A 25 1.57 13.58 -6.57
C GLU A 25 1.49 12.06 -6.44
N MET A 26 0.58 11.44 -7.19
CA MET A 26 0.44 9.98 -7.24
C MET A 26 1.74 9.31 -7.70
N HIS A 27 2.34 9.82 -8.79
CA HIS A 27 3.60 9.29 -9.31
C HIS A 27 4.76 9.49 -8.33
N ALA A 28 4.84 10.65 -7.66
CA ALA A 28 5.85 10.92 -6.64
C ALA A 28 5.75 9.94 -5.46
N MET A 29 4.55 9.57 -5.02
CA MET A 29 4.39 8.55 -3.97
C MET A 29 4.77 7.16 -4.48
N LEU A 30 4.40 6.80 -5.72
CA LEU A 30 4.72 5.49 -6.28
C LEU A 30 6.23 5.24 -6.35
N ILE A 31 7.02 6.24 -6.76
CA ILE A 31 8.49 6.11 -6.86
C ILE A 31 9.19 6.09 -5.50
N GLN A 32 8.59 6.65 -4.44
CA GLN A 32 9.18 6.65 -3.09
C GLN A 32 9.26 5.24 -2.49
N PHE A 33 8.38 4.34 -2.90
CA PHE A 33 8.42 2.97 -2.42
C PHE A 33 9.52 2.12 -3.08
N ASP A 34 10.15 2.58 -4.17
CA ASP A 34 11.18 1.85 -4.96
C ASP A 34 10.87 0.35 -5.18
N LEU A 35 9.59 0.04 -5.38
CA LEU A 35 9.05 -1.32 -5.34
C LEU A 35 9.72 -2.24 -6.37
N LYS A 36 10.45 -3.23 -5.88
CA LYS A 36 10.96 -4.35 -6.69
C LYS A 36 10.11 -5.59 -6.46
N GLU A 37 9.88 -6.37 -7.51
CA GLU A 37 9.18 -7.65 -7.39
C GLU A 37 9.85 -8.52 -6.32
N GLY A 38 9.06 -9.07 -5.40
CA GLY A 38 9.53 -9.85 -4.26
C GLY A 38 9.97 -9.04 -3.04
N GLU A 39 9.95 -7.70 -3.11
CA GLU A 39 10.27 -6.84 -1.97
C GLU A 39 9.18 -6.91 -0.90
N GLN A 40 9.59 -7.14 0.34
CA GLN A 40 8.68 -7.20 1.47
C GLN A 40 8.56 -5.84 2.16
N ILE A 41 7.33 -5.39 2.35
CA ILE A 41 7.00 -4.14 3.04
C ILE A 41 6.08 -4.44 4.21
N SER A 42 6.31 -3.75 5.32
CA SER A 42 5.44 -3.83 6.49
C SER A 42 4.37 -2.74 6.47
N PHE A 43 3.12 -3.14 6.66
CA PHE A 43 1.99 -2.23 6.87
C PHE A 43 1.39 -2.46 8.25
N PHE A 44 0.58 -1.51 8.72
CA PHE A 44 -0.25 -1.71 9.91
C PHE A 44 -1.71 -1.76 9.48
N ASP A 45 -2.43 -2.75 9.97
CA ASP A 45 -3.88 -2.82 9.80
C ASP A 45 -4.62 -1.86 10.75
N LYS A 46 -5.96 -1.88 10.70
CA LYS A 46 -6.81 -1.04 11.55
C LYS A 46 -6.71 -1.37 13.04
N GLN A 47 -6.23 -2.57 13.39
CA GLN A 47 -6.01 -3.05 14.74
C GLN A 47 -4.54 -2.87 15.17
N LEU A 48 -3.74 -2.13 14.40
CA LEU A 48 -2.31 -1.90 14.61
C LEU A 48 -1.46 -3.18 14.57
N ARG A 49 -1.96 -4.24 13.94
CA ARG A 49 -1.17 -5.44 13.68
C ARG A 49 -0.28 -5.22 12.47
N THR A 50 0.94 -5.70 12.56
CA THR A 50 1.88 -5.68 11.44
C THR A 50 1.46 -6.70 10.39
N LEU A 51 1.23 -6.21 9.17
CA LEU A 51 1.05 -7.01 7.97
C LEU A 51 2.39 -7.07 7.24
N SER A 52 2.79 -8.27 6.82
CA SER A 52 3.87 -8.48 5.87
C SER A 52 3.27 -8.58 4.47
N ALA A 53 3.69 -7.69 3.58
CA ALA A 53 3.18 -7.60 2.22
C ALA A 53 4.33 -7.69 1.21
N ASN A 54 4.40 -8.78 0.46
CA ASN A 54 5.41 -8.95 -0.59
C ASN A 54 4.87 -8.36 -1.89
N PHE A 55 5.58 -7.41 -2.47
CA PHE A 55 5.17 -6.75 -3.70
C PHE A 55 5.27 -7.69 -4.90
N VAL A 56 4.22 -7.70 -5.72
CA VAL A 56 4.10 -8.57 -6.89
C VAL A 56 4.10 -7.75 -8.17
N ALA A 57 3.18 -6.80 -8.32
CA ALA A 57 3.01 -6.07 -9.57
C ALA A 57 2.28 -4.74 -9.39
N ILE A 58 2.43 -3.87 -10.38
CA ILE A 58 1.62 -2.65 -10.54
C ILE A 58 0.74 -2.81 -11.79
N ILE A 59 -0.56 -2.55 -11.65
CA ILE A 59 -1.53 -2.59 -12.75
C ILE A 59 -2.26 -1.25 -12.86
N PRO A 60 -2.29 -0.59 -14.04
CA PRO A 60 -3.07 0.63 -14.21
C PRO A 60 -4.57 0.33 -14.25
N PHE A 61 -5.40 1.26 -13.76
CA PHE A 61 -6.85 1.18 -13.89
C PHE A 61 -7.50 2.52 -14.21
N ILE A 62 -8.70 2.42 -14.78
CA ILE A 62 -9.62 3.55 -14.99
C ILE A 62 -11.00 3.09 -14.54
N ASN A 63 -11.60 3.82 -13.61
CA ASN A 63 -12.96 3.59 -13.12
C ASN A 63 -13.72 4.91 -13.08
N GLY A 64 -14.57 5.14 -14.08
CA GLY A 64 -15.23 6.43 -14.30
C GLY A 64 -14.21 7.57 -14.44
N GLU A 65 -14.32 8.57 -13.57
CA GLU A 65 -13.40 9.72 -13.51
C GLU A 65 -12.16 9.49 -12.63
N THR A 66 -12.02 8.29 -12.06
CA THR A 66 -10.87 7.89 -11.26
C THR A 66 -9.88 7.12 -12.12
N LYS A 67 -8.62 7.52 -12.07
CA LYS A 67 -7.50 6.84 -12.75
C LYS A 67 -6.44 6.50 -11.73
N GLY A 68 -5.72 5.41 -11.90
CA GLY A 68 -4.78 5.03 -10.86
C GLY A 68 -3.97 3.78 -11.14
N PHE A 69 -3.33 3.31 -10.09
CA PHE A 69 -2.58 2.06 -10.09
C PHE A 69 -3.01 1.18 -8.92
N ARG A 70 -3.10 -0.12 -9.19
CA ARG A 70 -3.24 -1.19 -8.21
C ARG A 70 -1.86 -1.78 -7.96
N LEU A 71 -1.38 -1.69 -6.74
CA LEU A 71 -0.17 -2.34 -6.26
C LEU A 71 -0.60 -3.66 -5.64
N LEU A 72 -0.24 -4.76 -6.27
CA LEU A 72 -0.58 -6.11 -5.85
C LEU A 72 0.46 -6.63 -4.86
N PHE A 73 -0.01 -7.21 -3.76
CA PHE A 73 0.81 -7.82 -2.73
C PHE A 73 0.32 -9.20 -2.34
N ASP A 74 1.24 -10.09 -1.99
CA ASP A 74 0.93 -11.27 -1.18
C ASP A 74 0.99 -10.86 0.30
N VAL A 75 -0.18 -10.80 0.95
CA VAL A 75 -0.32 -10.26 2.32
C VAL A 75 -0.50 -11.38 3.34
N SER A 76 0.21 -11.27 4.46
CA SER A 76 0.07 -12.16 5.62
C SER A 76 0.20 -11.37 6.92
N VAL A 77 -0.36 -11.89 8.01
CA VAL A 77 -0.08 -11.34 9.34
C VAL A 77 1.37 -11.66 9.68
N ALA A 78 2.16 -10.65 10.02
CA ALA A 78 3.58 -10.84 10.32
C ALA A 78 3.76 -11.67 11.61
N GLU A 79 4.72 -12.60 11.58
CA GLU A 79 5.09 -13.40 12.76
C GLU A 79 5.61 -12.54 13.92
N LYS A 80 6.24 -11.41 13.59
CA LYS A 80 6.72 -10.41 14.55
C LYS A 80 5.93 -9.13 14.38
N GLN A 81 5.40 -8.63 15.49
CA GLN A 81 4.68 -7.36 15.54
C GLN A 81 5.70 -6.25 15.81
N LEU A 82 5.71 -5.21 14.98
CA LEU A 82 6.55 -4.03 15.17
C LEU A 82 6.00 -3.17 16.32
N GLU A 83 6.86 -2.75 17.23
CA GLU A 83 6.48 -1.88 18.34
C GLU A 83 6.28 -0.45 17.85
N ILE A 84 5.12 0.14 18.20
CA ILE A 84 4.84 1.55 17.93
C ILE A 84 5.25 2.35 19.16
N TYR A 85 6.40 3.06 19.07
CA TYR A 85 6.83 3.97 20.12
C TYR A 85 6.14 5.33 19.95
N TYR A 86 5.28 5.70 20.89
CA TYR A 86 4.82 7.07 21.03
C TYR A 86 5.90 7.89 21.73
N ASN A 87 6.56 8.80 21.00
CA ASN A 87 7.29 9.88 21.65
C ASN A 87 6.26 10.87 22.20
N GLU A 88 5.83 10.67 23.44
CA GLU A 88 5.20 11.73 24.22
C GLU A 88 6.26 12.83 24.46
N LYS A 89 6.37 13.78 23.52
CA LYS A 89 7.02 15.05 23.82
C LYS A 89 6.13 15.77 24.84
N LYS A 90 6.57 15.72 26.11
CA LYS A 90 6.13 16.61 27.19
C LYS A 90 6.38 18.08 26.83
#